data_AF-A0A951L5P2-F1
#
_entry.id   AF-A0A951L5P2-F1
#
_cell.length_a   1.000
_cell.length_b   1.000
_cell.length_c   1.000
_cell.angle_alpha   90.00
_cell.angle_beta   90.00
_cell.angle_gamma   90.00
#
_symmetry.space_group_name_H-M   'P 1'
#
loop_
_entity.id
_entity.type
_entity.pdbx_description
1 polymer ?
#
loop_
_entity_poly.entity_id
_entity_poly.type
_entity_poly.pdbx_seq_one_letter_code
_entity_poly.pdbx_strand_id
1 'polypeptide(L)'
;MTMTAGLIEDRFAINDLFVRYTTALDAGEVETVLGCFTADAMLQSPAIGTRSGTAAIRDFAERFAAMRSAGTQFRHLITNLAVEISGTEARATCYLLVYITRDGKSAPLPPGRYECDLTKHNDTWRFRRRVVFHDHDYVLEGL
;
A
#
# COMPACT_ATOMS: atom_id res chain seq x y z
N MET A 1 -10.27 -6.02 -29.15
CA MET A 1 -9.19 -6.57 -28.30
C MET A 1 -9.88 -7.45 -27.27
N THR A 2 -9.84 -8.77 -27.46
CA THR A 2 -10.54 -9.73 -26.60
C THR A 2 -9.75 -9.86 -25.30
N MET A 3 -10.29 -9.36 -24.19
CA MET A 3 -9.71 -9.65 -22.87
C MET A 3 -9.90 -11.15 -22.63
N THR A 4 -8.81 -11.89 -22.49
CA THR A 4 -8.84 -13.30 -22.03
C THR A 4 -9.28 -13.31 -20.57
N ALA A 5 -10.09 -14.29 -20.15
CA ALA A 5 -10.65 -14.37 -18.80
C ALA A 5 -9.62 -14.05 -17.71
N GLY A 6 -8.43 -14.67 -17.80
CA GLY A 6 -7.31 -14.48 -16.86
C GLY A 6 -6.92 -13.02 -16.56
N LEU A 7 -7.10 -12.10 -17.52
CA LEU A 7 -6.78 -10.69 -17.34
C LEU A 7 -7.77 -9.99 -16.39
N ILE A 8 -9.05 -10.40 -16.39
CA ILE A 8 -10.07 -9.87 -15.48
C ILE A 8 -9.81 -10.38 -14.06
N GLU A 9 -9.53 -11.68 -13.90
CA GLU A 9 -9.18 -12.24 -12.59
C GLU A 9 -7.91 -11.59 -12.03
N ASP A 10 -6.88 -11.36 -12.85
CA ASP A 10 -5.67 -10.67 -12.41
C ASP A 10 -5.93 -9.21 -11.99
N ARG A 11 -6.82 -8.49 -12.70
CA ARG A 11 -7.24 -7.14 -12.29
C ARG A 11 -7.92 -7.13 -10.92
N PHE A 12 -8.82 -8.08 -10.67
CA PHE A 12 -9.47 -8.20 -9.35
C PHE A 12 -8.46 -8.62 -8.27
N ALA A 13 -7.58 -9.59 -8.54
CA ALA A 13 -6.57 -10.01 -7.59
C ALA A 13 -5.59 -8.88 -7.22
N ILE A 14 -5.25 -8.00 -8.17
CA ILE A 14 -4.47 -6.78 -7.91
C ILE A 14 -5.29 -5.78 -7.09
N ASN A 15 -6.57 -5.56 -7.39
CA ASN A 15 -7.43 -4.71 -6.57
C ASN A 15 -7.48 -5.21 -5.11
N ASP A 16 -7.70 -6.51 -4.92
CA ASP A 16 -7.73 -7.16 -3.62
C ASP A 16 -6.39 -7.05 -2.88
N LEU A 17 -5.27 -7.10 -3.59
CA LEU A 17 -3.95 -6.85 -3.00
C LEU A 17 -3.85 -5.43 -2.43
N PHE A 18 -4.28 -4.41 -3.17
CA PHE A 18 -4.26 -3.03 -2.67
C PHE A 18 -5.19 -2.85 -1.47
N VAL A 19 -6.41 -3.39 -1.53
CA VAL A 19 -7.39 -3.35 -0.44
C VAL A 19 -6.88 -4.09 0.79
N ARG A 20 -6.36 -5.30 0.63
CA ARG A 20 -5.78 -6.10 1.72
C ARG A 20 -4.62 -5.36 2.39
N TYR A 21 -3.72 -4.79 1.60
CA TYR A 21 -2.59 -4.04 2.13
C TYR A 21 -3.03 -2.82 2.95
N THR A 22 -3.90 -1.97 2.41
CA THR A 22 -4.31 -0.73 3.10
C THR A 22 -5.12 -1.02 4.36
N THR A 23 -6.04 -1.97 4.29
CA THR A 23 -6.87 -2.35 5.45
C THR A 23 -6.06 -3.05 6.54
N ALA A 24 -5.11 -3.92 6.18
CA ALA A 24 -4.20 -4.54 7.13
C ALA A 24 -3.30 -3.52 7.82
N LEU A 25 -2.77 -2.54 7.07
CA LEU A 25 -1.95 -1.48 7.63
C LEU A 25 -2.75 -0.61 8.62
N ASP A 26 -3.98 -0.23 8.25
CA ASP A 26 -4.90 0.52 9.12
C ASP A 26 -5.25 -0.25 10.41
N ALA A 27 -5.36 -1.58 10.31
CA ALA A 27 -5.67 -2.47 11.41
C ALA A 27 -4.46 -2.81 12.30
N GLY A 28 -3.23 -2.52 11.85
CA GLY A 28 -2.00 -2.92 12.54
C GLY A 28 -1.63 -4.39 12.38
N GLU A 29 -2.10 -5.05 11.32
CA GLU A 29 -1.85 -6.48 11.04
C GLU A 29 -0.51 -6.69 10.31
N VAL A 30 0.58 -6.75 11.08
CA VAL A 30 1.96 -6.81 10.54
C VAL A 30 2.18 -7.96 9.56
N GLU A 31 1.78 -9.19 9.91
CA GLU A 31 2.00 -10.35 9.03
C GLU A 31 1.18 -10.28 7.73
N THR A 32 -0.06 -9.77 7.79
CA THR A 32 -0.89 -9.55 6.60
C THR A 32 -0.26 -8.52 5.66
N VAL A 33 0.30 -7.44 6.23
CA VAL A 33 1.07 -6.45 5.45
C VAL A 33 2.26 -7.11 4.78
N LEU A 34 3.06 -7.89 5.50
CA LEU A 34 4.23 -8.57 4.94
C LEU A 34 3.87 -9.52 3.79
N GLY A 35 2.76 -10.25 3.91
CA GLY A 35 2.27 -11.15 2.86
C GLY A 35 1.95 -10.45 1.53
N CYS A 36 1.77 -9.13 1.53
CA CYS A 36 1.50 -8.32 0.34
C CYS A 36 2.75 -7.96 -0.46
N PHE A 37 3.96 -8.18 0.08
CA PHE A 37 5.22 -7.78 -0.55
C PHE A 37 6.08 -8.98 -0.94
N THR A 38 6.89 -8.84 -1.99
CA THR A 38 7.99 -9.78 -2.23
C THR A 38 9.08 -9.62 -1.17
N ALA A 39 9.90 -10.65 -0.97
CA ALA A 39 10.93 -10.66 0.07
C ALA A 39 11.97 -9.53 -0.11
N ASP A 40 12.23 -9.15 -1.37
CA ASP A 40 13.14 -8.11 -1.85
C ASP A 40 12.45 -6.77 -2.13
N ALA A 41 11.16 -6.62 -1.79
CA ALA A 41 10.39 -5.46 -2.18
C ALA A 41 10.92 -4.15 -1.61
N MET A 42 10.70 -3.07 -2.37
CA MET A 42 11.01 -1.70 -1.97
C MET A 42 9.73 -0.92 -1.68
N LEU A 43 9.77 -0.15 -0.61
CA LEU A 43 8.74 0.75 -0.16
C LEU A 43 9.32 2.16 0.00
N GLN A 44 8.64 3.17 -0.54
CA GLN A 44 9.06 4.57 -0.43
C GLN A 44 7.89 5.50 -0.16
N SER A 45 8.09 6.49 0.72
CA SER A 45 7.21 7.66 0.85
C SER A 45 7.97 8.85 1.43
N PRO A 46 7.45 10.09 1.30
CA PRO A 46 8.06 11.27 1.91
C PRO A 46 8.29 11.13 3.41
N ALA A 47 7.35 10.49 4.13
CA ALA A 47 7.43 10.33 5.58
C ALA A 47 8.51 9.36 6.09
N ILE A 48 8.94 8.36 5.31
CA ILE A 48 9.86 7.32 5.81
C ILE A 48 11.11 7.10 4.93
N GLY A 49 11.23 7.85 3.83
CA GLY A 49 12.26 7.63 2.83
C GLY A 49 12.11 6.28 2.13
N THR A 50 13.21 5.74 1.62
CA THR A 50 13.26 4.45 0.94
C THR A 50 13.65 3.33 1.92
N ARG A 51 12.89 2.24 1.88
CA ARG A 51 13.05 1.03 2.71
C ARG A 51 12.96 -0.20 1.82
N SER A 52 13.81 -1.20 2.04
CA SER A 52 13.85 -2.40 1.21
C SER A 52 13.99 -3.66 2.05
N GLY A 53 13.34 -4.72 1.57
CA GLY A 53 13.39 -6.04 2.17
C GLY A 53 12.40 -6.24 3.32
N THR A 54 12.15 -7.50 3.63
CA THR A 54 11.14 -7.93 4.61
C THR A 54 11.31 -7.28 5.98
N ALA A 55 12.56 -7.16 6.47
CA ALA A 55 12.83 -6.55 7.77
C ALA A 55 12.43 -5.06 7.83
N ALA A 56 12.70 -4.30 6.76
CA ALA A 56 12.37 -2.88 6.72
C ALA A 56 10.86 -2.64 6.56
N ILE A 57 10.18 -3.52 5.82
CA ILE A 57 8.71 -3.48 5.68
C ILE A 57 8.02 -3.88 6.99
N ARG A 58 8.60 -4.83 7.73
CA ARG A 58 8.14 -5.21 9.07
C ARG A 58 8.20 -4.02 10.04
N ASP A 59 9.36 -3.37 10.14
CA ASP A 59 9.53 -2.17 10.98
C ASP A 59 8.50 -1.09 10.60
N PHE A 60 8.29 -0.85 9.30
CA PHE A 60 7.24 0.06 8.84
C PHE A 60 5.84 -0.34 9.33
N ALA A 61 5.45 -1.61 9.19
CA ALA A 61 4.13 -2.08 9.62
C ALA A 61 3.96 -2.06 11.14
N GLU A 62 5.02 -2.37 11.90
CA GLU A 62 5.03 -2.35 13.36
C GLU A 62 4.81 -0.93 13.91
N ARG A 63 5.33 0.11 13.25
CA ARG A 63 5.03 1.51 13.61
C ARG A 63 3.54 1.83 13.49
N PHE A 64 2.89 1.37 12.41
CA PHE A 64 1.44 1.54 12.26
C PHE A 64 0.66 0.76 13.32
N ALA A 65 1.07 -0.48 13.62
CA ALA A 65 0.48 -1.27 14.69
C ALA A 65 0.62 -0.60 16.08
N ALA A 66 1.78 0.00 16.36
CA ALA A 66 2.00 0.75 17.59
C ALA A 66 1.10 1.99 17.68
N MET A 67 1.01 2.79 16.62
CA MET A 67 0.10 3.95 16.57
C MET A 67 -1.36 3.53 16.73
N ARG A 68 -1.76 2.41 16.11
CA ARG A 68 -3.12 1.85 16.22
C ARG A 68 -3.44 1.40 17.64
N SER A 69 -2.47 0.80 18.33
CA SER A 69 -2.58 0.40 19.73
C SER A 69 -2.65 1.60 20.67
N ALA A 70 -1.99 2.70 20.32
CA ALA A 70 -2.08 3.99 21.01
C ALA A 70 -3.36 4.79 20.70
N GLY A 71 -4.33 4.20 19.98
CA GLY A 71 -5.64 4.80 19.71
C GLY A 71 -5.73 5.60 18.40
N THR A 72 -4.65 5.73 17.63
CA THR A 72 -4.71 6.37 16.30
C THR A 72 -5.50 5.48 15.34
N GLN A 73 -6.48 6.05 14.63
CA GLN A 73 -7.15 5.36 13.53
C GLN A 73 -6.69 5.94 12.20
N PHE A 74 -6.20 5.08 11.33
CA PHE A 74 -5.93 5.41 9.94
C PHE A 74 -7.14 5.02 9.08
N ARG A 75 -7.34 5.76 8.00
CA ARG A 75 -8.24 5.38 6.93
C ARG A 75 -7.56 5.68 5.61
N HIS A 76 -6.99 4.64 5.01
CA HIS A 76 -6.47 4.71 3.64
C HIS A 76 -7.63 4.53 2.66
N LEU A 77 -7.82 5.51 1.77
CA LEU A 77 -8.73 5.45 0.65
C LEU A 77 -7.92 5.44 -0.63
N ILE A 78 -8.15 4.42 -1.45
CA ILE A 78 -7.59 4.32 -2.79
C ILE A 78 -8.70 4.49 -3.82
N THR A 79 -8.46 5.28 -4.85
CA THR A 79 -9.41 5.47 -5.95
C THR A 79 -8.69 5.46 -7.28
N ASN A 80 -9.44 5.28 -8.37
CA ASN A 80 -8.91 5.37 -9.73
C ASN A 80 -7.74 4.39 -9.98
N LEU A 81 -7.87 3.15 -9.49
CA LEU A 81 -6.85 2.11 -9.70
C LEU A 81 -6.74 1.76 -11.19
N ALA A 82 -5.65 2.19 -11.81
CA ALA A 82 -5.26 1.84 -13.16
C ALA A 82 -4.22 0.73 -13.11
N VAL A 83 -4.39 -0.30 -13.94
CA VAL A 83 -3.51 -1.48 -13.96
C VAL A 83 -3.18 -1.87 -15.40
N GLU A 84 -1.88 -1.99 -15.67
CA GLU A 84 -1.29 -2.52 -16.90
C GLU A 84 -0.61 -3.85 -16.58
N ILE A 85 -1.10 -4.96 -17.16
CA ILE A 85 -0.60 -6.32 -16.89
C ILE A 85 0.12 -6.84 -18.12
N SER A 86 1.29 -7.44 -17.92
CA SER A 86 2.11 -8.10 -18.92
C SER A 86 2.60 -9.44 -18.37
N GLY A 87 1.84 -10.51 -18.63
CA GLY A 87 2.14 -11.84 -18.12
C GLY A 87 2.09 -11.88 -16.59
N THR A 88 3.24 -12.16 -15.96
CA THR A 88 3.39 -12.21 -14.49
C THR A 88 3.83 -10.89 -13.87
N GLU A 89 3.93 -9.81 -14.65
CA GLU A 89 4.31 -8.49 -14.16
C GLU A 89 3.16 -7.51 -14.38
N ALA A 90 3.05 -6.51 -13.51
CA ALA A 90 2.09 -5.43 -13.68
C ALA A 90 2.63 -4.10 -13.16
N ARG A 91 2.13 -3.00 -13.74
CA ARG A 91 2.25 -1.66 -13.18
C ARG A 91 0.87 -1.20 -12.75
N ALA A 92 0.80 -0.58 -11.57
CA ALA A 92 -0.44 -0.01 -11.08
C ALA A 92 -0.23 1.37 -10.47
N THR A 93 -1.20 2.24 -10.69
CA THR A 93 -1.28 3.56 -10.06
C THR A 93 -2.68 3.78 -9.51
N CYS A 94 -2.78 4.51 -8.41
CA CYS A 94 -4.07 4.95 -7.86
C CYS A 94 -3.88 6.22 -7.04
N TYR A 95 -4.95 6.99 -6.89
CA TYR A 95 -4.97 8.10 -5.94
C TYR A 95 -5.01 7.56 -4.51
N LEU A 96 -4.35 8.29 -3.63
CA LEU A 96 -4.23 8.02 -2.21
C LEU A 96 -4.76 9.20 -1.42
N LEU A 97 -5.74 8.93 -0.57
CA LEU A 97 -6.14 9.82 0.51
C LEU A 97 -5.99 9.08 1.83
N VAL A 98 -5.45 9.74 2.84
CA VAL A 98 -5.31 9.17 4.19
C VAL A 98 -5.92 10.12 5.19
N TYR A 99 -6.88 9.63 5.97
CA TYR A 99 -7.35 10.33 7.16
C TYR A 99 -6.72 9.71 8.40
N ILE A 100 -6.32 10.57 9.32
CA ILE A 100 -5.82 10.19 10.64
C ILE A 100 -6.81 10.74 11.66
N THR A 101 -7.31 9.85 12.52
CA THR A 101 -8.18 10.22 13.64
C THR A 101 -7.49 9.95 14.96
N ARG A 102 -7.37 10.97 15.80
CA ARG A 102 -6.84 10.93 17.17
C ARG A 102 -7.72 11.79 18.06
N ASP A 103 -8.04 11.33 19.26
CA ASP A 103 -8.85 12.06 20.26
C ASP A 103 -10.16 12.65 19.69
N GLY A 104 -10.85 11.88 18.86
CA GLY A 104 -12.11 12.27 18.23
C GLY A 104 -11.99 13.32 17.10
N LYS A 105 -10.77 13.72 16.72
CA LYS A 105 -10.50 14.66 15.62
C LYS A 105 -9.92 13.94 14.42
N SER A 106 -10.50 14.18 13.25
CA SER A 106 -10.03 13.62 11.98
C SER A 106 -9.42 14.71 11.11
N ALA A 107 -8.23 14.46 10.57
CA ALA A 107 -7.56 15.33 9.61
C ALA A 107 -6.96 14.51 8.46
N PRO A 108 -6.99 15.03 7.22
CA PRO A 108 -6.33 14.38 6.09
C PRO A 108 -4.82 14.65 6.11
N LEU A 109 -4.04 13.68 5.64
CA LEU A 109 -2.72 13.95 5.07
C LEU A 109 -2.87 14.65 3.71
N PRO A 110 -1.79 15.26 3.17
CA PRO A 110 -1.82 15.72 1.80
C PRO A 110 -2.30 14.60 0.87
N PRO A 111 -3.14 14.87 -0.13
CA PRO A 111 -3.48 13.87 -1.14
C PRO A 111 -2.22 13.43 -1.89
N GLY A 112 -2.32 12.29 -2.55
CA GLY A 112 -1.22 11.75 -3.30
C GLY A 112 -1.61 10.62 -4.23
N ARG A 113 -0.61 9.85 -4.63
CA ARG A 113 -0.79 8.64 -5.44
C ARG A 113 0.19 7.55 -5.06
N TYR A 114 -0.22 6.31 -5.27
CA TYR A 114 0.68 5.18 -5.36
C TYR A 114 1.19 5.01 -6.79
N GLU A 115 2.46 4.64 -6.91
CA GLU A 115 3.04 4.06 -8.11
C GLU A 115 3.71 2.73 -7.74
N CYS A 116 3.20 1.63 -8.31
CA CYS A 116 3.57 0.29 -7.91
C CYS A 116 4.03 -0.56 -9.10
N ASP A 117 5.07 -1.37 -8.86
CA ASP A 117 5.39 -2.52 -9.71
C ASP A 117 5.03 -3.80 -8.94
N LEU A 118 4.35 -4.71 -9.62
CA LEU A 118 3.81 -5.94 -9.05
C LEU A 118 4.30 -7.14 -9.83
N THR A 119 4.49 -8.25 -9.12
CA THR A 119 4.84 -9.53 -9.72
C THR A 119 3.91 -10.63 -9.20
N LYS A 120 3.58 -11.59 -10.06
CA LYS A 120 2.74 -12.75 -9.78
C LYS A 120 3.63 -13.97 -9.60
N HIS A 121 3.51 -14.63 -8.45
CA HIS A 121 4.18 -15.90 -8.17
C HIS A 121 3.19 -16.89 -7.56
N ASN A 122 3.05 -18.08 -8.16
CA ASN A 122 2.08 -19.11 -7.78
C ASN A 122 0.66 -18.53 -7.61
N ASP A 123 0.17 -17.88 -8.67
CA ASP A 123 -1.13 -17.21 -8.72
C ASP A 123 -1.38 -16.09 -7.70
N THR A 124 -0.34 -15.64 -6.99
CA THR A 124 -0.45 -14.57 -6.00
C THR A 124 0.31 -13.33 -6.48
N TRP A 125 -0.42 -12.23 -6.66
CA TRP A 125 0.18 -10.91 -6.89
C TRP A 125 0.74 -10.32 -5.61
N ARG A 126 1.93 -9.72 -5.70
CA ARG A 126 2.59 -9.00 -4.60
C ARG A 126 3.26 -7.73 -5.10
N PHE A 127 3.41 -6.75 -4.22
CA PHE A 127 4.21 -5.56 -4.47
C PHE A 127 5.69 -5.92 -4.50
N ARG A 128 6.37 -5.57 -5.59
CA ARG A 128 7.83 -5.55 -5.68
C ARG A 128 8.37 -4.15 -5.44
N ARG A 129 7.64 -3.13 -5.89
CA ARG A 129 7.89 -1.73 -5.60
C ARG A 129 6.59 -1.03 -5.25
N ARG A 130 6.59 -0.22 -4.19
CA ARG A 130 5.50 0.69 -3.84
C ARG A 130 6.07 2.06 -3.48
N VAL A 131 5.75 3.07 -4.28
CA VAL A 131 6.17 4.46 -4.03
C VAL A 131 4.93 5.31 -3.80
N VAL A 132 5.00 6.20 -2.82
CA VAL A 132 4.01 7.25 -2.59
C VAL A 132 4.57 8.58 -3.01
N PHE A 133 3.77 9.34 -3.75
CA PHE A 133 3.97 10.76 -4.00
C PHE A 133 2.84 11.52 -3.34
N HIS A 134 3.15 12.56 -2.58
CA HIS A 134 2.16 13.49 -2.04
C HIS A 134 2.27 14.81 -2.77
N ASP A 135 1.16 15.54 -2.86
CA ASP A 135 1.06 16.77 -3.64
C ASP A 135 1.84 17.95 -3.04
N HIS A 136 2.20 17.87 -1.75
CA HIS A 136 3.11 18.80 -1.08
C HIS A 136 3.82 18.15 0.13
N ASP A 137 4.87 18.81 0.61
CA ASP A 137 5.65 18.38 1.78
C ASP A 137 4.84 18.45 3.07
N TYR A 138 5.13 17.53 4.00
CA TYR A 138 4.54 17.49 5.34
C TYR A 138 5.45 16.72 6.30
N VAL A 139 5.20 16.89 7.59
CA VAL A 139 5.81 16.09 8.67
C VAL A 139 4.71 15.27 9.31
N LEU A 140 4.98 13.98 9.51
CA LEU A 140 4.04 13.08 10.17
C LEU A 140 4.52 12.78 11.58
N GLU A 141 3.86 13.36 12.57
CA GLU A 141 4.21 13.14 13.97
C GLU A 141 3.96 11.69 14.40
N GLY A 142 5.03 11.03 14.83
CA GLY A 142 5.02 9.65 15.34
C GLY A 142 5.40 8.56 14.33
N LEU A 143 5.95 8.93 13.16
CA LEU A 143 6.50 8.01 12.16
C LEU A 143 8.00 8.19 11.91
#